data_AF-A0A5J4SPG3-F1
#
_entry.id   AF-A0A5J4SPG3-F1
#
_cell.length_a   1.000
_cell.length_b   1.000
_cell.length_c   1.000
_cell.angle_alpha   90.00
_cell.angle_beta   90.00
_cell.angle_gamma   90.00
#
_symmetry.space_group_name_H-M   'P 1'
#
loop_
_entity.id
_entity.type
_entity.pdbx_description
1 polymer ?
#
loop_
_entity_poly.entity_id
_entity_poly.type
_entity_poly.pdbx_seq_one_letter_code
_entity_poly.pdbx_strand_id
1 'polypeptide(L)'
;MKNDKNKLLKDIQELVINIEKTKVYKSKDIYALYNQAYNKNEQTSTCISCLRNRVNKLKKYLETEVLNPTHYEEEIETFIKGKIEDSDAVILTTSDWKGEITDNIILQKPTIEEDTDKI
;
A
#
# COMPACT_ATOMS: atom_id res chain seq x y z
N MET A 1 11.76 3.38 -8.89
CA MET A 1 11.97 3.29 -7.43
C MET A 1 10.77 2.73 -6.65
N LYS A 2 9.50 2.89 -7.10
CA LYS A 2 8.33 2.32 -6.39
C LYS A 2 8.21 0.78 -6.49
N ASN A 3 8.63 0.18 -7.60
CA ASN A 3 8.62 -1.28 -7.81
C ASN A 3 9.46 -2.04 -6.77
N ASP A 4 10.50 -1.42 -6.21
CA ASP A 4 11.43 -2.10 -5.31
C ASP A 4 10.85 -2.29 -3.90
N LYS A 5 9.98 -1.36 -3.45
CA LYS A 5 9.35 -1.44 -2.13
C LYS A 5 8.25 -2.50 -2.08
N ASN A 6 7.35 -2.54 -3.06
CA ASN A 6 6.30 -3.58 -3.13
C ASN A 6 6.91 -4.97 -3.30
N LYS A 7 7.97 -5.08 -4.10
CA LYS A 7 8.73 -6.33 -4.23
C LYS A 7 9.34 -6.75 -2.89
N LEU A 8 9.98 -5.83 -2.17
CA LEU A 8 10.55 -6.10 -0.85
C LEU A 8 9.50 -6.61 0.15
N LEU A 9 8.33 -5.97 0.23
CA LEU A 9 7.25 -6.41 1.12
C LEU A 9 6.78 -7.84 0.78
N LYS A 10 6.60 -8.14 -0.51
CA LYS A 10 6.24 -9.47 -0.98
C LYS A 10 7.32 -10.51 -0.64
N ASP A 11 8.59 -10.19 -0.88
CA ASP A 11 9.72 -11.08 -0.58
C ASP A 11 9.82 -11.36 0.93
N ILE A 12 9.59 -10.35 1.78
CA ILE A 12 9.54 -10.52 3.24
C ILE A 12 8.36 -11.41 3.65
N GLN A 13 7.18 -11.20 3.06
CA GLN A 13 5.99 -11.99 3.35
C GLN A 13 6.18 -13.46 2.97
N GLU A 14 6.71 -13.74 1.78
CA GLU A 14 7.03 -15.10 1.33
C GLU A 14 8.07 -15.76 2.25
N LEU A 15 9.12 -15.04 2.64
CA LEU A 15 10.12 -15.55 3.59
C LEU A 15 9.47 -15.95 4.93
N VAL A 16 8.63 -15.08 5.49
CA VAL A 16 7.95 -15.35 6.77
C VAL A 16 7.05 -16.59 6.67
N ILE A 17 6.22 -16.68 5.64
CA ILE A 17 5.32 -17.83 5.41
C ILE A 17 6.14 -19.13 5.27
N ASN A 18 7.23 -19.09 4.51
CA ASN A 18 8.09 -20.26 4.30
C ASN A 18 8.76 -20.71 5.61
N ILE A 19 9.25 -19.78 6.43
CA ILE A 19 9.83 -20.10 7.75
C ILE A 19 8.77 -20.66 8.69
N GLU A 20 7.54 -20.14 8.66
CA GLU A 20 6.46 -20.65 9.51
C GLU A 20 6.06 -22.07 9.15
N LYS A 21 5.99 -22.39 7.85
CA LYS A 21 5.69 -23.74 7.34
C LYS A 21 6.81 -24.74 7.60
N THR A 22 8.06 -24.37 7.30
CA THR A 22 9.19 -25.30 7.28
C THR A 22 10.02 -25.30 8.56
N LYS A 23 9.93 -24.23 9.37
CA LYS A 23 10.81 -23.93 10.51
C LYS A 23 12.30 -23.82 10.16
N VAL A 24 12.64 -23.71 8.88
CA VAL A 24 14.02 -23.57 8.39
C VAL A 24 14.39 -22.09 8.28
N TYR A 25 15.47 -21.68 8.95
CA TYR A 25 15.94 -20.30 8.95
C TYR A 25 17.17 -20.17 8.04
N LYS A 26 16.97 -19.63 6.83
CA LYS A 26 18.06 -19.33 5.90
C LYS A 26 18.70 -17.99 6.26
N SER A 27 19.86 -18.03 6.90
CA SER A 27 20.53 -16.83 7.42
C SER A 27 20.77 -15.75 6.35
N LYS A 28 21.30 -16.12 5.19
CA LYS A 28 21.56 -15.18 4.09
C LYS A 28 20.29 -14.42 3.68
N ASP A 29 19.21 -15.14 3.45
CA ASP A 29 17.94 -14.58 2.99
C ASP A 29 17.33 -13.65 4.06
N ILE A 30 17.36 -14.07 5.33
CA ILE A 30 16.86 -13.27 6.45
C ILE A 30 17.63 -11.96 6.57
N TYR A 31 18.97 -12.01 6.55
CA TYR A 31 19.79 -10.81 6.70
C TYR A 31 19.75 -9.91 5.48
N ALA A 32 19.65 -10.45 4.26
CA ALA A 32 19.49 -9.65 3.04
C ALA A 32 18.23 -8.78 3.10
N LEU A 33 17.08 -9.40 3.39
CA LEU A 33 15.81 -8.67 3.50
C LEU A 33 15.78 -7.74 4.71
N TYR A 34 16.36 -8.15 5.85
CA TYR A 34 16.47 -7.30 7.03
C TYR A 34 17.31 -6.05 6.77
N ASN A 35 18.46 -6.21 6.13
CA ASN A 35 19.34 -5.11 5.76
C ASN A 35 18.66 -4.16 4.77
N GLN A 36 17.94 -4.70 3.78
CA GLN A 36 17.21 -3.89 2.82
C GLN A 36 16.04 -3.13 3.48
N ALA A 37 15.26 -3.77 4.36
CA ALA A 37 14.11 -3.16 5.03
C ALA A 37 14.50 -2.05 6.02
N TYR A 38 15.60 -2.23 6.75
CA TYR A 38 16.04 -1.29 7.79
C TYR A 38 17.22 -0.41 7.35
N ASN A 39 17.61 -0.46 6.08
CA ASN A 39 18.79 0.20 5.52
C ASN A 39 20.07 -0.02 6.36
N LYS A 40 20.36 -1.30 6.63
CA LYS A 40 21.50 -1.76 7.43
C LYS A 40 22.48 -2.58 6.59
N ASN A 41 23.64 -2.86 7.16
CA ASN A 41 24.63 -3.76 6.58
C ASN A 41 25.16 -4.74 7.66
N GLU A 42 24.24 -5.42 8.36
CA GLU A 42 24.61 -6.44 9.35
C GLU A 42 25.16 -7.69 8.63
N GLN A 43 26.26 -8.25 9.16
CA GLN A 43 26.81 -9.52 8.69
C GLN A 43 25.90 -10.69 9.09
N THR A 44 25.87 -11.73 8.26
CA THR A 44 25.07 -12.92 8.54
C THR A 44 25.56 -13.63 9.79
N SER A 45 24.64 -13.95 10.69
CA SER A 45 24.88 -14.84 11.84
C SER A 45 24.07 -16.13 11.69
N THR A 46 24.61 -17.25 12.17
CA THR A 46 23.94 -18.56 12.18
C THR A 46 23.19 -18.84 13.48
N CYS A 47 23.26 -17.91 14.45
CA CYS A 47 22.59 -18.07 15.74
C CYS A 47 21.06 -18.08 15.56
N ILE A 48 20.41 -19.17 15.97
CA ILE A 48 18.96 -19.37 15.83
C ILE A 48 18.17 -18.29 16.55
N SER A 49 18.58 -17.85 17.74
CA SER A 49 17.88 -16.79 18.46
C SER A 49 18.04 -15.44 17.76
N CYS A 50 19.19 -15.16 17.16
CA CYS A 50 19.40 -13.98 16.32
C CYS A 50 18.49 -14.01 15.08
N LEU A 51 18.45 -15.14 14.38
CA LEU A 51 17.61 -15.32 13.19
C LEU A 51 16.13 -15.14 13.51
N ARG A 52 15.64 -15.78 14.59
CA ARG A 52 14.26 -15.62 15.04
C ARG A 52 13.93 -14.16 15.39
N ASN A 53 14.83 -13.46 16.08
CA ASN A 53 14.65 -12.05 16.40
C ASN A 53 14.57 -11.18 15.13
N ARG A 54 15.39 -11.46 14.11
CA ARG A 54 15.36 -10.74 12.83
C ARG A 54 14.06 -11.01 12.06
N VAL A 55 13.60 -12.25 12.03
CA VAL A 55 12.28 -12.60 11.47
C VAL A 55 11.15 -11.87 12.20
N ASN A 56 11.18 -11.79 13.53
CA ASN A 56 10.17 -11.04 14.29
C ASN A 56 10.17 -9.54 13.96
N LYS A 57 11.35 -8.93 13.74
CA LYS A 57 11.43 -7.55 13.28
C LYS A 57 10.90 -7.37 11.85
N LEU A 58 11.13 -8.33 10.98
CA LEU A 58 10.57 -8.34 9.63
C LEU A 58 9.04 -8.46 9.63
N LYS A 59 8.47 -9.27 10.54
CA LYS A 59 7.01 -9.32 10.75
C LYS A 59 6.43 -7.96 11.17
N LYS A 60 7.06 -7.31 12.17
CA LYS A 60 6.65 -5.96 12.59
C LYS A 60 6.78 -4.93 11.48
N TYR A 61 7.80 -5.06 10.63
CA TYR A 61 7.97 -4.20 9.46
C TYR A 61 6.78 -4.35 8.50
N LEU A 62 6.36 -5.59 8.21
CA LEU A 62 5.15 -5.83 7.42
C LEU A 62 3.91 -5.22 8.07
N GLU A 63 3.70 -5.43 9.36
CA GLU A 63 2.55 -4.86 10.08
C GLU A 63 2.53 -3.33 9.98
N THR A 64 3.67 -2.67 10.16
CA THR A 64 3.78 -1.21 10.13
C THR A 64 3.57 -0.66 8.71
N GLU A 65 4.13 -1.31 7.70
CA GLU A 65 4.03 -0.86 6.31
C GLU A 65 2.67 -1.17 5.68
N VAL A 66 2.01 -2.27 6.08
CA VAL A 66 0.65 -2.63 5.63
C VAL A 66 -0.40 -1.78 6.35
N LEU A 67 -0.18 -1.43 7.63
CA LEU A 67 -1.07 -0.54 8.38
C LEU A 67 -0.79 0.95 8.13
N ASN A 68 0.26 1.31 7.37
CA ASN A 68 0.48 2.68 6.95
C ASN A 68 -0.55 3.05 5.86
N PRO A 69 -1.48 4.00 6.13
CA PRO A 69 -2.56 4.34 5.20
C PRO A 69 -2.06 4.79 3.82
N THR A 70 -0.81 5.27 3.74
CA THR A 70 -0.12 5.63 2.50
C THR A 70 0.04 4.49 1.50
N HIS A 71 -0.09 3.23 1.91
CA HIS A 71 0.03 2.08 1.00
C HIS A 71 -1.15 2.01 0.00
N TYR A 72 -2.33 2.47 0.42
CA TYR A 72 -3.53 2.45 -0.41
C TYR A 72 -3.86 3.79 -1.04
N GLU A 73 -3.18 4.88 -0.66
CA GLU A 73 -3.47 6.22 -1.18
C GLU A 73 -3.39 6.27 -2.71
N GLU A 74 -2.35 5.71 -3.32
CA GLU A 74 -2.20 5.73 -4.79
C GLU A 74 -3.24 4.86 -5.50
N GLU A 75 -3.62 3.72 -4.92
CA GLU A 75 -4.64 2.83 -5.47
C GLU A 75 -6.05 3.45 -5.33
N ILE A 76 -6.32 4.07 -4.19
CA ILE A 76 -7.56 4.80 -3.91
C ILE A 76 -7.65 6.02 -4.82
N GLU A 77 -6.58 6.80 -4.98
CA GLU A 77 -6.55 7.94 -5.91
C GLU A 77 -6.80 7.50 -7.34
N THR A 78 -6.16 6.42 -7.79
CA THR A 78 -6.35 5.90 -9.15
C THR A 78 -7.78 5.44 -9.36
N PHE A 79 -8.36 4.75 -8.37
CA PHE A 79 -9.75 4.29 -8.41
C PHE A 79 -10.73 5.48 -8.42
N ILE A 80 -10.54 6.47 -7.54
CA ILE A 80 -11.39 7.66 -7.46
C ILE A 80 -11.30 8.46 -8.76
N LYS A 81 -10.11 8.69 -9.31
CA LYS A 81 -9.92 9.41 -10.58
C LYS A 81 -10.65 8.72 -11.73
N GLY A 82 -10.48 7.40 -11.88
CA GLY A 82 -11.19 6.64 -12.91
C GLY A 82 -12.72 6.76 -12.78
N LYS A 83 -13.24 6.68 -11.55
CA LYS A 83 -14.69 6.85 -11.31
C LYS A 83 -15.19 8.27 -11.59
N ILE A 84 -14.40 9.30 -11.28
CA ILE A 84 -14.74 10.69 -11.59
C ILE A 84 -14.75 10.92 -13.11
N GLU A 85 -13.75 10.39 -13.83
CA GLU A 85 -13.63 10.52 -15.29
C GLU A 85 -14.80 9.89 -16.03
N ASP A 86 -15.35 8.78 -15.54
CA ASP A 86 -16.52 8.11 -16.14
C ASP A 86 -17.86 8.76 -15.75
N SER A 87 -17.90 9.65 -14.76
CA SER A 87 -19.16 10.18 -14.20
C SER A 87 -19.55 11.52 -14.83
N ASP A 88 -20.83 11.72 -15.16
CA ASP A 88 -21.33 13.00 -15.67
C ASP A 88 -21.45 14.08 -14.58
N ALA A 89 -21.64 13.64 -13.34
CA ALA A 89 -21.71 14.48 -12.17
C ALA A 89 -21.07 13.79 -10.96
N VAL A 90 -20.49 14.59 -10.06
CA VAL A 90 -19.91 14.14 -8.79
C VAL A 90 -20.57 14.90 -7.65
N ILE A 91 -21.06 14.18 -6.64
CA ILE A 91 -21.60 14.76 -5.41
C ILE A 91 -20.56 14.57 -4.31
N LEU A 92 -20.04 15.68 -3.79
CA LEU A 92 -19.14 15.70 -2.64
C LEU A 92 -19.97 16.02 -1.41
N THR A 93 -20.01 15.12 -0.44
CA THR A 93 -20.70 15.33 0.84
C THR A 93 -19.70 15.31 1.99
N THR A 94 -19.97 16.11 3.02
CA THR A 94 -19.34 15.94 4.32
C THR A 94 -20.39 15.46 5.31
N SER A 95 -20.00 14.56 6.18
CA SER A 95 -20.86 14.06 7.26
C SER A 95 -20.18 14.23 8.61
N ASP A 96 -21.00 14.38 9.65
CA ASP A 96 -20.52 14.37 11.03
C ASP A 96 -20.13 12.95 11.47
N TRP A 97 -19.65 12.82 12.71
CA TRP A 97 -19.27 11.53 13.27
C TRP A 97 -20.43 10.54 13.48
N LYS A 98 -21.69 11.02 13.40
CA LYS A 98 -22.91 10.20 13.46
C LYS A 98 -23.39 9.78 12.06
N GLY A 99 -22.77 10.30 11.00
CA GLY A 99 -23.14 10.03 9.62
C GLY A 99 -24.23 10.95 9.07
N GLU A 100 -24.60 12.01 9.79
CA GLU A 100 -25.53 13.02 9.28
C GLU A 100 -24.79 13.92 8.28
N ILE A 101 -25.35 14.09 7.08
CA ILE A 101 -24.76 14.94 6.04
C ILE A 101 -24.90 16.40 6.48
N THR A 102 -23.78 17.11 6.58
CA THR A 102 -23.76 18.51 7.00
C THR A 102 -23.77 19.45 5.80
N ASP A 103 -23.08 19.08 4.71
CA ASP A 103 -22.92 19.91 3.53
C ASP A 103 -22.79 19.06 2.27
N ASN A 104 -23.18 19.62 1.12
CA ASN A 104 -23.00 18.97 -0.17
C ASN A 104 -22.64 19.97 -1.29
N ILE A 105 -21.84 19.52 -2.26
CA ILE A 105 -21.50 20.24 -3.49
C ILE A 105 -21.72 19.27 -4.66
N ILE A 106 -22.41 19.74 -5.70
CA ILE A 106 -22.64 18.99 -6.94
C ILE A 106 -21.80 19.63 -8.03
N LEU A 107 -20.90 18.85 -8.62
CA LEU A 107 -20.08 19.25 -9.77
C LEU A 107 -20.58 18.48 -10.99
N GLN A 108 -21.08 19.18 -12.01
CA GLN A 108 -21.51 18.59 -13.27
C GLN A 108 -20.46 18.89 -14.35
N LYS A 109 -20.20 17.93 -15.24
CA LYS A 109 -19.37 18.18 -16.42
C LYS A 109 -20.07 19.23 -17.30
N PRO A 110 -19.33 20.17 -17.91
CA PRO A 110 -19.91 21.14 -18.82
C PRO A 110 -20.50 20.42 -20.04
N THR A 111 -21.78 20.68 -20.33
CA THR A 111 -22.41 20.19 -21.56
C THR A 111 -21.85 20.99 -22.73
N ILE A 112 -21.18 20.31 -23.66
CA ILE A 112 -20.79 20.93 -24.93
C ILE A 112 -22.03 20.88 -25.81
N GLU A 113 -22.74 22.01 -25.95
CA GLU A 113 -23.77 22.14 -26.98
C GLU A 113 -23.05 22.22 -28.34
N GLU A 114 -23.16 21.17 -29.14
CA GLU A 114 -22.79 21.25 -30.55
C GLU A 114 -23.81 22.13 -31.26
N ASP A 115 -23.44 23.41 -31.49
CA ASP A 115 -24.13 24.33 -32.40
C ASP A 115 -24.15 23.69 -33.80
N THR A 116 -25.18 22.91 -34.08
CA THR A 116 -25.42 22.26 -35.38
C THR A 116 -26.14 23.16 -36.38
N ASP A 117 -26.45 24.41 -36.03
CA ASP A 117 -27.17 25.33 -36.90
C ASP A 117 -26.28 26.48 -37.41
N LYS A 118 -25.35 26.18 -38.32
CA LYS A 118 -24.86 27.15 -39.32
C LYS A 118 -24.59 26.45 -40.66
N ILE A 119 -25.66 26.18 -41.41
CA ILE A 119 -25.63 26.07 -42.89
C ILE A 119 -26.77 26.92 -43.45
#